data_AF-A0A251W7S8-F1
#
_entry.id   AF-A0A251W7S8-F1
#
_cell.length_a   1.000
_cell.length_b   1.000
_cell.length_c   1.000
_cell.angle_alpha   90.00
_cell.angle_beta   90.00
_cell.angle_gamma   90.00
#
_symmetry.space_group_name_H-M   'P 1'
#
loop_
_entity.id
_entity.type
_entity.pdbx_description
1 polymer ?
#
loop_
_entity_poly.entity_id
_entity_poly.type
_entity_poly.pdbx_seq_one_letter_code
_entity_poly.pdbx_strand_id
1 'polypeptide(L)'
;MRVEGQLRGIDEITDWRSPRLGIRFVLTEEMLEVYYPDGRRFLATVELAAKAEQAEERAEQAELQLEEERSRSARLAEQLRSLGIDPDQV
;
A
#
# COMPACT_ATOMS: atom_id res chain seq x y z
N MET A 1 14.55 0.19 27.20
CA MET A 1 15.20 1.26 26.39
C MET A 1 16.72 1.19 26.48
N ARG A 2 17.47 1.71 25.49
CA ARG A 2 18.95 1.78 25.57
C ARG A 2 19.38 3.21 25.92
N VAL A 3 20.08 3.37 27.03
CA VAL A 3 20.62 4.65 27.53
C VAL A 3 22.11 4.44 27.76
N GLU A 4 22.96 5.28 27.15
CA GLU A 4 24.43 5.20 27.27
C GLU A 4 25.01 3.79 26.99
N GLY A 5 24.43 3.09 26.01
CA GLY A 5 24.87 1.74 25.62
C GLY A 5 24.29 0.59 26.47
N GLN A 6 23.63 0.88 27.60
CA GLN A 6 23.04 -0.12 28.48
C GLN A 6 21.55 -0.30 28.24
N LEU A 7 21.04 -1.53 28.40
CA LEU A 7 19.61 -1.82 28.37
C LEU A 7 18.99 -1.55 29.75
N ARG A 8 17.98 -0.68 29.80
CA ARG A 8 17.12 -0.44 30.97
C ARG A 8 15.70 -0.90 30.69
N GLY A 9 14.96 -1.28 31.72
CA GLY A 9 13.51 -1.55 31.65
C GLY A 9 12.73 -0.34 31.14
N ILE A 10 11.51 -0.59 30.67
CA ILE A 10 10.52 0.46 30.38
C ILE A 10 9.37 0.20 31.35
N ASP A 11 9.19 1.09 32.30
CA ASP A 11 8.22 0.89 33.39
C ASP A 11 6.77 1.04 32.88
N GLU A 12 6.55 1.95 31.93
CA GLU A 12 5.29 2.15 31.23
C GLU A 12 5.50 2.05 29.71
N ILE A 13 5.09 0.93 29.13
CA ILE A 13 5.22 0.71 27.68
C ILE A 13 4.09 1.36 26.88
N THR A 14 2.99 1.72 27.53
CA THR A 14 1.82 2.33 26.91
C THR A 14 2.19 3.70 26.33
N ASP A 15 2.02 3.86 25.03
CA ASP A 15 2.36 5.05 24.25
C ASP A 15 3.86 5.38 24.19
N TRP A 16 4.73 4.43 24.54
CA TRP A 16 6.18 4.65 24.54
C TRP A 16 6.74 4.76 23.11
N ARG A 17 7.48 5.84 22.84
CA ARG A 17 8.16 6.06 21.55
C ARG A 17 9.64 5.74 21.63
N SER A 18 10.12 4.89 20.72
CA SER A 18 11.54 4.55 20.62
C SER A 18 12.39 5.76 20.21
N PRO A 19 13.37 6.20 21.02
CA PRO A 19 14.21 7.35 20.68
C PRO A 19 15.06 7.16 19.43
N ARG A 20 15.40 5.90 19.09
CA ARG A 20 16.26 5.58 17.95
C ARG A 20 15.49 5.29 16.66
N LEU A 21 14.26 4.80 16.78
CA LEU A 21 13.47 4.33 15.64
C LEU A 21 12.25 5.20 15.36
N GLY A 22 11.80 6.01 16.32
CA GLY A 22 10.58 6.81 16.22
C GLY A 22 9.27 5.99 16.25
N ILE A 23 9.35 4.66 16.24
CA ILE A 23 8.18 3.78 16.37
C ILE A 23 7.56 3.88 17.75
N ARG A 24 6.24 3.69 17.83
CA ARG A 24 5.44 3.83 19.04
C ARG A 24 4.85 2.49 19.45
N PHE A 25 4.94 2.17 20.73
CA PHE A 25 4.43 0.94 21.32
C PHE A 25 3.16 1.26 22.10
N VAL A 26 2.13 0.46 21.94
CA VAL A 26 0.84 0.62 22.64
C VAL A 26 0.43 -0.75 23.14
N LEU A 27 0.42 -0.93 24.46
CA LEU A 27 -0.12 -2.15 25.05
C LEU A 27 -1.63 -1.98 25.22
N THR A 28 -2.41 -2.78 24.51
CA THR A 28 -3.86 -2.88 24.67
C THR A 28 -4.18 -3.98 25.70
N GLU A 29 -5.48 -4.18 26.00
CA GLU A 29 -5.91 -5.27 26.88
C GLU A 29 -5.59 -6.67 26.30
N GLU A 30 -5.44 -6.77 24.98
CA GLU A 30 -5.28 -8.04 24.27
C GLU A 30 -3.85 -8.27 23.79
N MET A 31 -3.16 -7.22 23.30
CA MET A 31 -1.86 -7.38 22.65
C MET A 31 -0.99 -6.12 22.67
N LEU A 32 0.30 -6.31 22.36
CA LEU A 32 1.21 -5.21 22.05
C LEU A 32 1.05 -4.80 20.59
N GLU A 33 0.61 -3.57 20.37
CA GLU A 33 0.60 -2.93 19.07
C GLU A 33 1.85 -2.07 18.87
N VAL A 34 2.33 -2.02 17.63
CA VAL A 34 3.46 -1.19 17.23
C VAL A 34 3.03 -0.31 16.07
N TYR A 35 3.44 0.94 16.09
CA TYR A 35 3.11 1.95 15.08
C TYR A 35 4.38 2.56 14.49
N TYR A 36 4.39 2.76 13.19
CA TYR A 36 5.42 3.51 12.47
C TYR A 36 5.43 4.98 12.90
N PRO A 37 6.51 5.74 12.62
CA PRO A 37 6.56 7.18 12.93
C PRO A 37 5.44 7.98 12.25
N ASP A 38 4.94 7.49 11.12
CA ASP A 38 3.80 8.08 10.37
C ASP A 38 2.42 7.70 10.93
N GLY A 39 2.37 6.92 12.02
CA GLY A 39 1.14 6.51 12.68
C GLY A 39 0.48 5.28 12.09
N ARG A 40 1.03 4.63 11.05
CA ARG A 40 0.51 3.36 10.54
C ARG A 40 0.82 2.22 11.51
N ARG A 41 -0.12 1.30 11.73
CA ARG A 41 0.10 0.08 12.53
C ARG A 41 1.03 -0.89 11.79
N PHE A 42 1.91 -1.55 12.53
CA PHE A 42 2.66 -2.70 12.06
C PHE A 42 1.70 -3.86 11.82
N LEU A 43 1.70 -4.36 10.59
CA LEU A 43 0.92 -5.52 10.21
C LEU A 43 1.70 -6.79 10.54
N ALA A 44 0.99 -7.83 10.97
CA ALA A 44 1.52 -9.18 11.00
C ALA A 44 1.93 -9.62 9.59
N THR A 45 2.83 -10.60 9.49
CA THR A 45 3.30 -11.12 8.20
C THR A 45 2.17 -11.62 7.31
N VAL A 46 1.17 -12.27 7.92
CA VAL A 46 -0.05 -12.74 7.23
C VAL A 46 -0.94 -11.59 6.73
N GLU A 47 -1.10 -10.53 7.53
CA GLU A 47 -1.84 -9.33 7.15
C GLU A 47 -1.14 -8.59 5.99
N LEU A 48 0.21 -8.54 6.03
CA LEU A 48 1.01 -7.93 4.97
C LEU A 48 0.92 -8.72 3.67
N ALA A 49 0.98 -10.06 3.73
CA ALA A 49 0.84 -10.93 2.57
C ALA A 49 -0.54 -10.76 1.91
N ALA A 50 -1.62 -10.80 2.70
CA ALA A 50 -2.97 -10.59 2.19
C ALA A 50 -3.14 -9.21 1.53
N LYS A 51 -2.52 -8.17 2.10
CA LYS A 51 -2.54 -6.83 1.50
C LYS A 51 -1.76 -6.77 0.18
N ALA A 52 -0.66 -7.51 0.07
CA ALA A 52 0.15 -7.56 -1.15
C ALA A 52 -0.60 -8.28 -2.27
N GLU A 53 -1.18 -9.46 -1.97
CA GLU A 53 -2.01 -10.23 -2.90
C GLU A 53 -3.19 -9.38 -3.42
N GLN A 54 -3.90 -8.71 -2.52
CA GLN A 54 -5.00 -7.82 -2.91
C GLN A 54 -4.56 -6.58 -3.72
N ALA A 55 -3.30 -6.16 -3.61
CA ALA A 55 -2.76 -5.08 -4.43
C ALA A 55 -2.39 -5.58 -5.82
N GLU A 56 -1.84 -6.79 -5.91
CA GLU A 56 -1.50 -7.47 -7.16
C GLU A 56 -2.75 -7.75 -7.99
N GLU A 57 -3.79 -8.36 -7.39
CA GLU A 57 -5.07 -8.62 -8.08
C GLU A 57 -5.69 -7.34 -8.67
N ARG A 58 -5.62 -6.22 -7.94
CA ARG A 58 -6.14 -4.93 -8.42
C ARG A 58 -5.31 -4.38 -9.57
N ALA A 59 -3.99 -4.56 -9.53
CA ALA A 59 -3.11 -4.13 -10.60
C ALA A 59 -3.40 -4.93 -11.88
N GLU A 60 -3.51 -6.25 -11.77
CA GLU A 60 -3.85 -7.13 -12.89
C GLU A 60 -5.22 -6.77 -13.50
N GLN A 61 -6.23 -6.53 -12.66
CA GLN A 61 -7.56 -6.10 -13.14
C GLN A 61 -7.50 -4.76 -13.87
N ALA A 62 -6.71 -3.80 -13.37
CA ALA A 62 -6.55 -2.51 -14.01
C ALA A 62 -5.81 -2.62 -15.35
N GLU A 63 -4.80 -3.49 -15.45
CA GLU A 63 -4.09 -3.77 -16.70
C GLU A 63 -5.01 -4.39 -17.75
N LEU A 64 -5.82 -5.39 -17.36
CA LEU A 64 -6.79 -6.01 -18.25
C LEU A 64 -7.81 -5.00 -18.79
N GLN A 65 -8.34 -4.13 -17.92
CA GLN A 65 -9.28 -3.07 -18.33
C GLN A 65 -8.62 -2.08 -19.29
N LEU A 66 -7.37 -1.70 -19.03
CA LEU A 66 -6.63 -0.80 -19.91
C LEU A 66 -6.39 -1.44 -21.29
N GLU A 67 -6.07 -2.73 -21.33
CA GLU A 67 -5.88 -3.46 -22.59
C GLU A 67 -7.19 -3.57 -23.38
N GLU A 68 -8.31 -3.87 -22.71
CA GLU A 68 -9.63 -3.88 -23.35
C GLU A 68 -9.99 -2.53 -23.93
N GLU A 69 -9.81 -1.45 -23.19
CA GLU A 69 -10.11 -0.09 -23.65
C GLU A 69 -9.20 0.34 -24.81
N ARG A 70 -7.91 -0.02 -24.77
CA ARG A 70 -6.99 0.18 -25.90
C ARG A 70 -7.46 -0.59 -27.14
N SER A 71 -7.87 -1.84 -26.98
CA SER A 71 -8.37 -2.66 -28.09
C SER A 71 -9.66 -2.09 -28.69
N ARG A 72 -10.59 -1.64 -27.84
CA ARG A 72 -11.84 -0.97 -28.27
C ARG A 72 -11.53 0.33 -29.01
N SER A 73 -10.68 1.17 -28.45
CA SER A 73 -10.27 2.44 -29.06
C SER A 73 -9.58 2.22 -30.41
N ALA A 74 -8.68 1.24 -30.52
CA ALA A 74 -8.01 0.90 -31.77
C ALA A 74 -9.00 0.43 -32.85
N ARG A 75 -9.98 -0.40 -32.50
CA ARG A 75 -11.03 -0.84 -33.42
C ARG A 75 -11.91 0.32 -33.88
N LEU A 76 -12.28 1.22 -32.97
CA LEU A 76 -13.08 2.40 -33.31
C LEU A 76 -12.32 3.35 -34.23
N ALA A 77 -11.05 3.61 -33.93
CA ALA A 77 -10.17 4.42 -34.78
C ALA A 77 -10.06 3.84 -36.20
N GLU A 78 -9.97 2.51 -36.33
CA GLU A 78 -9.96 1.84 -37.64
C GLU A 78 -11.29 1.98 -38.39
N GLN A 79 -12.42 1.85 -37.69
CA GLN A 79 -13.75 2.08 -38.27
C GLN A 79 -13.90 3.53 -38.75
N LEU A 80 -13.46 4.52 -37.98
CA LEU A 80 -13.47 5.93 -38.37
C LEU A 80 -12.62 6.18 -39.61
N ARG A 81 -11.40 5.62 -39.66
CA ARG A 81 -10.54 5.69 -40.86
C ARG A 81 -11.21 5.07 -42.08
N SER A 82 -11.89 3.94 -41.94
CA SER A 82 -12.63 3.30 -43.04
C SER A 82 -13.77 4.16 -43.59
N LEU A 83 -14.34 5.03 -42.74
CA LEU A 83 -15.37 6.00 -43.11
C LEU A 83 -14.76 7.32 -43.63
N GLY A 84 -13.43 7.42 -43.75
CA GLY A 84 -12.73 8.62 -44.22
C GLY A 84 -12.60 9.73 -43.16
N ILE A 85 -12.86 9.43 -41.90
CA ILE A 85 -12.70 10.36 -40.77
C ILE A 85 -11.36 10.08 -40.11
N ASP A 86 -10.53 11.11 -39.94
CA ASP A 86 -9.26 11.01 -39.22
C ASP A 86 -9.52 11.06 -37.70
N PRO A 87 -9.31 9.96 -36.95
CA PRO A 87 -9.58 9.90 -35.52
C PRO A 87 -8.62 10.76 -34.67
N ASP A 88 -7.49 11.23 -35.22
CA ASP A 88 -6.52 12.08 -34.50
C ASP A 88 -6.80 13.58 -34.63
N GLN A 89 -7.82 13.96 -35.42
CA GLN A 89 -8.21 15.37 -35.67
C GLN A 89 -9.57 15.76 -35.06
N VAL A 90 -10.20 14.87 -34.27
CA VAL A 90 -11.48 15.11 -33.58
C VAL A 90 -11.25 15.46 -32.11
#